data_AF-A0A4R1QRE5-F1
#
_entry.id   AF-A0A4R1QRE5-F1
#
_cell.length_a   1.000
_cell.length_b   1.000
_cell.length_c   1.000
_cell.angle_alpha   90.00
_cell.angle_beta   90.00
_cell.angle_gamma   90.00
#
_symmetry.space_group_name_H-M   'P 1'
#
loop_
_entity.id
_entity.type
_entity.pdbx_description
1 polymer ?
#
loop_
_entity_poly.entity_id
_entity_poly.type
_entity_poly.pdbx_seq_one_letter_code
_entity_poly.pdbx_strand_id
1 'polypeptide(L)'
;MRKIDKRLLDPRSEVEVAENFNRVLALVDEASGAEGPAGPQGDPGPKGDPGVGIKTIAGSIDGSNKLTLTITLTDETTQTVEGTLTPPAAG
;
A
#
# COMPACT_ATOMS: atom_id res chain seq x y z
N MET A 1 40.58 -19.87 9.50
CA MET A 1 40.80 -19.96 10.96
C MET A 1 40.78 -18.56 11.53
N ARG A 2 39.78 -18.23 12.39
CA ARG A 2 39.71 -16.94 13.09
C ARG A 2 40.76 -16.96 14.22
N LYS A 3 41.65 -15.96 14.27
CA LYS A 3 42.73 -15.90 15.27
C LYS A 3 42.24 -15.12 16.48
N ILE A 4 41.73 -15.83 17.50
CA ILE A 4 41.55 -15.25 18.83
C ILE A 4 42.95 -14.93 19.36
N ASP A 5 43.17 -13.71 19.81
CA ASP A 5 44.44 -13.33 20.42
C ASP A 5 44.60 -14.09 21.75
N LYS A 6 45.62 -14.95 21.80
CA LYS A 6 45.85 -15.87 22.92
C LYS A 6 46.10 -15.16 24.25
N ARG A 7 46.47 -13.88 24.24
CA ARG A 7 46.62 -13.07 25.46
C ARG A 7 45.30 -12.83 26.20
N LEU A 8 44.16 -12.94 25.51
CA LEU A 8 42.83 -12.92 26.15
C LEU A 8 42.51 -14.23 26.90
N LEU A 9 43.20 -15.32 26.56
CA LEU A 9 43.01 -16.63 27.17
C LEU A 9 43.97 -16.87 28.34
N ASP A 10 44.91 -15.94 28.58
CA ASP A 10 45.88 -16.02 29.67
C ASP A 10 45.39 -15.22 30.89
N PRO A 11 45.01 -15.90 32.00
CA PRO A 11 44.53 -15.24 33.21
C PRO A 11 45.63 -14.47 33.99
N ARG A 12 46.89 -14.53 33.57
CA ARG A 12 48.03 -13.84 34.20
C ARG A 12 48.58 -12.67 33.39
N SER A 13 47.95 -12.31 32.27
CA SER A 13 48.41 -11.22 31.40
C SER A 13 48.17 -9.85 32.06
N GLU A 14 49.22 -9.03 32.22
CA GLU A 14 49.14 -7.63 32.70
C GLU A 14 48.64 -6.68 31.60
N VAL A 15 47.45 -6.94 31.06
CA VAL A 15 46.85 -6.05 30.07
C VAL A 15 46.21 -4.88 30.82
N GLU A 16 46.53 -3.63 30.46
CA GLU A 16 45.83 -2.47 31.02
C GLU A 16 44.31 -2.60 30.77
N VAL A 17 43.50 -2.25 31.77
CA VAL A 17 42.04 -2.42 31.74
C VAL A 17 41.43 -1.77 30.49
N ALA A 18 41.96 -0.63 30.06
CA ALA A 18 41.52 0.07 28.85
C ALA A 18 41.80 -0.72 27.56
N GLU A 19 42.96 -1.37 27.46
CA GLU A 19 43.30 -2.21 26.29
C GLU A 19 42.44 -3.47 26.27
N ASN A 20 42.15 -4.06 27.43
CA ASN A 20 41.26 -5.23 27.52
C ASN A 20 39.82 -4.89 27.11
N PHE A 21 39.31 -3.73 27.55
CA PHE A 21 37.96 -3.27 27.20
C PHE A 21 37.82 -3.01 25.69
N ASN A 22 38.79 -2.32 25.07
CA ASN A 22 38.77 -2.05 23.63
C ASN A 22 38.85 -3.33 22.79
N ARG A 23 39.59 -4.34 23.24
CA ARG A 23 39.71 -5.64 22.54
C ARG A 23 38.45 -6.50 22.66
N VAL A 24 37.76 -6.45 23.81
CA VAL A 24 36.46 -7.11 23.98
C VAL A 24 35.39 -6.44 23.12
N LEU A 25 35.37 -5.11 23.06
CA LEU A 25 34.48 -4.37 22.16
C LEU A 25 34.69 -4.75 20.70
N ALA A 26 35.94 -4.82 20.23
CA ALA A 26 36.25 -5.26 18.87
C ALA A 26 35.75 -6.68 18.57
N LEU A 27 35.88 -7.62 19.52
CA LEU A 27 35.36 -8.97 19.38
C LEU A 27 33.82 -9.02 19.34
N VAL A 28 33.14 -8.14 20.07
CA VAL A 28 31.68 -8.04 20.08
C VAL A 28 31.15 -7.40 18.80
N ASP A 29 31.79 -6.34 18.32
CA ASP A 29 31.44 -5.67 17.05
C ASP A 29 31.67 -6.61 15.84
N GLU A 30 32.74 -7.43 15.87
CA GLU A 30 32.97 -8.46 14.86
C GLU A 30 31.99 -9.64 14.96
N ALA A 31 31.43 -9.91 16.15
CA ALA A 31 30.45 -10.96 16.38
C ALA A 31 29.02 -10.55 16.02
N SER A 32 28.71 -9.25 16.06
CA SER A 32 27.49 -8.70 15.47
C SER A 32 27.60 -8.79 13.95
N GLY A 33 27.23 -9.96 13.41
CA GLY A 33 27.15 -10.16 11.97
C GLY A 33 26.34 -9.04 11.33
N ALA A 34 26.85 -8.50 10.23
CA ALA A 34 26.21 -7.41 9.51
C ALA A 34 24.73 -7.73 9.25
N GLU A 35 23.86 -6.74 9.45
CA GLU A 35 22.45 -6.86 9.09
C GLU A 35 22.36 -7.29 7.63
N GLY A 36 21.58 -8.35 7.37
CA GLY A 36 21.44 -8.90 6.03
C GLY A 36 20.87 -7.85 5.08
N PRO A 37 21.13 -7.97 3.76
CA PRO A 37 20.55 -7.06 2.81
C PRO A 37 19.03 -7.09 2.92
N ALA A 38 18.40 -5.93 2.68
CA ALA A 38 16.95 -5.85 2.58
C ALA A 38 16.44 -6.89 1.57
N GLY A 39 15.33 -7.54 1.92
CA GLY A 39 14.68 -8.50 1.04
C GLY A 39 14.22 -7.86 -0.27
N PRO A 40 13.96 -8.67 -1.32
CA PRO A 40 13.46 -8.14 -2.57
C PRO A 40 12.11 -7.45 -2.37
N GLN A 41 11.81 -6.48 -3.24
CA GLN A 41 10.48 -5.90 -3.31
C GLN A 41 9.46 -6.99 -3.65
N GLY A 42 8.29 -6.95 -3.02
CA GLY A 42 7.18 -7.83 -3.35
C GLY A 42 6.65 -7.63 -4.78
N ASP A 43 5.91 -8.60 -5.27
CA ASP A 43 5.29 -8.57 -6.59
C ASP A 43 4.30 -7.41 -6.74
N PRO A 44 4.10 -6.87 -7.95
CA PRO A 44 3.02 -5.93 -8.22
C PRO A 44 1.66 -6.47 -7.80
N GLY A 45 0.80 -5.59 -7.27
CA GLY A 45 -0.58 -5.95 -6.95
C GLY A 45 -1.40 -6.32 -8.20
N PRO A 46 -2.55 -7.00 -8.02
CA PRO A 46 -3.43 -7.37 -9.12
C PRO A 46 -3.99 -6.12 -9.82
N LYS A 47 -4.36 -6.28 -11.09
CA LYS A 47 -5.12 -5.26 -11.83
C LYS A 47 -6.48 -5.06 -11.15
N GLY A 48 -6.92 -3.80 -11.02
CA GLY A 48 -8.27 -3.47 -10.54
C GLY A 48 -9.38 -3.88 -11.50
N ASP A 49 -10.60 -3.92 -10.98
CA ASP A 49 -11.80 -4.29 -11.75
C ASP A 49 -12.12 -3.29 -12.87
N PRO A 50 -12.80 -3.72 -13.94
CA PRO A 50 -13.32 -2.81 -14.97
C PRO A 50 -14.31 -1.79 -14.38
N GLY A 51 -14.29 -0.57 -14.92
CA GLY A 51 -15.27 0.46 -14.55
C GLY A 51 -16.66 0.20 -15.14
N VAL A 52 -17.69 0.67 -14.45
CA VAL A 52 -19.09 0.63 -14.92
C VAL A 52 -19.46 1.96 -15.57
N GLY A 53 -19.92 1.91 -16.83
CA GLY A 53 -20.35 3.08 -17.61
C GLY A 53 -21.83 3.08 -17.93
N ILE A 54 -22.29 4.07 -18.70
CA ILE A 54 -23.67 4.14 -19.20
C ILE A 54 -23.78 3.30 -20.48
N LYS A 55 -24.75 2.37 -20.50
CA LYS A 55 -25.10 1.57 -21.68
C LYS A 55 -26.19 2.26 -22.50
N THR A 56 -27.30 2.65 -21.87
CA THR A 56 -28.43 3.31 -22.55
C THR A 56 -29.13 4.31 -21.64
N ILE A 57 -29.80 5.28 -22.25
CA ILE A 57 -30.70 6.22 -21.56
C ILE A 57 -32.03 6.20 -22.31
N ALA A 58 -33.11 5.90 -21.58
CA ALA A 58 -34.48 5.99 -22.08
C ALA A 58 -35.25 7.04 -21.27
N GLY A 59 -36.06 7.85 -21.93
CA GLY A 59 -36.84 8.90 -21.29
C GLY A 59 -38.29 8.90 -21.72
N SER A 60 -39.20 9.23 -20.79
CA SER A 60 -40.61 9.47 -21.08
C SER A 60 -41.13 10.68 -20.31
N ILE A 61 -42.15 11.32 -20.86
CA ILE A 61 -42.90 12.41 -20.22
C ILE A 61 -44.34 11.95 -20.12
N ASP A 62 -44.93 12.04 -18.93
CA ASP A 62 -46.35 11.72 -18.73
C ASP A 62 -47.28 12.94 -18.95
N GLY A 63 -48.59 12.70 -18.88
CA GLY A 63 -49.60 13.75 -19.04
C GLY A 63 -49.60 14.82 -17.93
N SER A 64 -48.84 14.63 -16.85
CA SER A 64 -48.66 15.58 -15.75
C SER A 64 -47.34 16.35 -15.87
N ASN A 65 -46.66 16.27 -17.02
CA ASN A 65 -45.33 16.81 -17.27
C ASN A 65 -44.23 16.20 -16.38
N LYS A 66 -44.42 15.00 -15.83
CA LYS A 66 -43.37 14.28 -15.12
C LYS A 66 -42.43 13.63 -16.14
N LEU A 67 -41.17 14.04 -16.10
CA LEU A 67 -40.07 13.41 -16.82
C LEU A 67 -39.56 12.23 -16.01
N THR A 68 -39.45 11.07 -16.65
CA THR A 68 -38.79 9.89 -16.07
C THR A 68 -37.68 9.44 -17.00
N LEU A 69 -36.45 9.35 -16.48
CA LEU A 69 -35.26 8.90 -17.20
C LEU A 69 -34.80 7.59 -16.57
N THR A 70 -34.68 6.53 -17.37
CA THR A 70 -34.09 5.27 -16.98
C THR A 70 -32.72 5.13 -17.65
N ILE A 71 -31.68 5.04 -16.82
CA ILE A 71 -30.30 4.87 -17.23
C ILE A 71 -29.94 3.41 -16.98
N THR A 72 -29.59 2.67 -18.03
CA THR A 72 -29.03 1.33 -17.90
C THR A 72 -27.52 1.44 -17.97
N LEU A 73 -26.85 0.83 -17.00
CA LEU A 73 -25.40 0.78 -16.93
C LEU A 73 -24.84 -0.45 -17.67
N THR A 74 -23.53 -0.47 -17.91
CA THR A 74 -22.86 -1.58 -18.62
C THR A 74 -22.82 -2.89 -17.82
N ASP A 75 -23.13 -2.84 -16.54
CA ASP A 75 -23.28 -4.00 -15.65
C ASP A 75 -24.76 -4.47 -15.56
N GLU A 76 -25.62 -3.99 -16.46
CA GLU A 76 -27.06 -4.24 -16.51
C GLU A 76 -27.87 -3.69 -15.31
N THR A 77 -27.24 -2.95 -14.39
CA THR A 77 -27.98 -2.23 -13.35
C THR A 77 -28.73 -1.04 -13.94
N THR A 78 -29.80 -0.61 -13.28
CA THR A 78 -30.62 0.52 -13.73
C THR A 78 -30.74 1.60 -12.66
N GLN A 79 -30.67 2.85 -13.09
CA GLN A 79 -30.94 4.02 -12.27
C GLN A 79 -32.11 4.80 -12.86
N THR A 80 -33.00 5.29 -12.01
CA THR A 80 -34.14 6.11 -12.43
C THR A 80 -34.00 7.51 -11.87
N VAL A 81 -34.14 8.51 -12.73
CA VAL A 81 -34.16 9.92 -12.38
C VAL A 81 -35.53 10.48 -12.75
N GLU A 82 -36.17 11.17 -11.83
CA GLU A 82 -37.47 11.79 -12.03
C GLU A 82 -37.35 13.31 -11.96
N GLY A 83 -38.12 14.01 -12.78
CA GLY A 83 -38.21 15.46 -12.79
C GLY A 83 -39.58 15.92 -13.27
N THR A 84 -39.80 17.24 -13.24
CA THR A 84 -41.01 17.85 -13.79
C THR A 84 -40.60 18.90 -14.82
N LEU A 85 -41.31 18.92 -15.95
CA LEU A 85 -41.18 19.97 -16.94
C LEU A 85 -42.17 21.07 -16.60
N THR A 86 -41.68 22.29 -16.39
CA THR A 86 -42.54 23.46 -16.26
C THR A 86 -42.71 24.07 -17.65
N PRO A 87 -43.94 24.12 -18.21
CA PRO A 87 -44.18 24.79 -19.48
C PRO A 87 -43.77 26.26 -19.41
N PRO A 88 -43.29 26.86 -20.52
CA PRO A 88 -43.05 28.30 -20.57
C PRO A 88 -44.36 29.05 -20.29
N ALA A 89 -44.29 30.14 -19.53
CA ALA A 89 -45.47 30.95 -19.23
C ALA A 89 -46.11 31.42 -20.53
N ALA A 90 -47.41 31.13 -20.72
CA ALA A 90 -48.16 31.68 -21.84
C ALA A 90 -48.19 33.21 -21.68
N GLY A 91 -47.61 33.91 -22.66
CA GLY A 91 -47.68 35.38 -22.77
C GLY A 91 -49.01 35.87 -23.29
#